data_AF-A0A855QHI7-F1
#
_entry.id   AF-A0A855QHI7-F1
#
_cell.length_a   1.000
_cell.length_b   1.000
_cell.length_c   1.000
_cell.angle_alpha   90.00
_cell.angle_beta   90.00
_cell.angle_gamma   90.00
#
_symmetry.space_group_name_H-M   'P 1'
#
loop_
_entity.id
_entity.type
_entity.pdbx_description
1 polymer ?
#
loop_
_entity_poly.entity_id
_entity_poly.type
_entity_poly.pdbx_seq_one_letter_code
_entity_poly.pdbx_strand_id
1 'polypeptide(L)'
;MTDQNSNTTGQAPTHRERFVEACKVTDFAINPKAVAGYYVWGVDHIVKGGRKEIDGPYYTEDEACVAADLMKPIEPFARAFVSTHCWAWNPDPRRERAIRDDAMASRMMLAMQIGAEVPTHNTSDK
;
A
#
# COMPACT_ATOMS: atom_id res chain seq x y z
N MET A 1 -18.32 -45.70 -8.84
CA MET A 1 -17.22 -45.45 -7.88
C MET A 1 -16.36 -44.33 -8.45
N THR A 2 -16.74 -43.07 -8.21
CA THR A 2 -16.29 -42.19 -7.09
C THR A 2 -14.89 -41.64 -7.34
N ASP A 3 -14.58 -40.35 -7.36
CA ASP A 3 -15.32 -39.08 -7.44
C ASP A 3 -14.26 -38.08 -7.93
N GLN A 4 -14.60 -37.25 -8.92
CA GLN A 4 -13.74 -36.13 -9.30
C GLN A 4 -13.94 -35.03 -8.26
N ASN A 5 -12.91 -34.76 -7.46
CA ASN A 5 -12.92 -33.65 -6.51
C ASN A 5 -12.83 -32.31 -7.25
N SER A 6 -14.02 -31.81 -7.60
CA SER A 6 -14.31 -30.41 -7.84
C SER A 6 -13.98 -29.59 -6.58
N ASN A 7 -13.04 -28.64 -6.68
CA ASN A 7 -13.07 -27.35 -5.97
C ASN A 7 -11.90 -26.46 -6.42
N THR A 8 -11.98 -25.93 -7.64
CA THR A 8 -11.35 -24.64 -7.95
C THR A 8 -12.36 -23.57 -7.57
N THR A 9 -12.50 -23.33 -6.27
CA THR A 9 -13.32 -22.22 -5.76
C THR A 9 -12.42 -21.00 -5.70
N GLY A 10 -12.85 -19.91 -6.35
CA GLY A 10 -12.22 -18.59 -6.29
C GLY A 10 -12.18 -18.05 -4.88
N GLN A 11 -11.24 -18.55 -4.09
CA GLN A 11 -10.91 -18.03 -2.78
C GLN A 11 -10.30 -16.66 -3.01
N ALA A 12 -10.95 -15.61 -2.52
CA ALA A 12 -10.39 -14.26 -2.58
C ALA A 12 -8.97 -14.31 -1.97
N PRO A 13 -7.96 -13.76 -2.66
CA PRO A 13 -6.58 -13.84 -2.21
C PRO A 13 -6.47 -13.26 -0.79
N THR A 14 -5.81 -14.02 0.06
CA THR A 14 -5.64 -13.65 1.48
C THR A 14 -4.89 -12.32 1.58
N HIS A 15 -5.04 -11.60 2.71
CA HIS A 15 -4.28 -10.35 2.95
C HIS A 15 -2.79 -10.54 2.74
N ARG A 16 -2.26 -11.70 3.11
CA ARG A 16 -0.85 -12.06 2.92
C ARG A 16 -0.47 -12.22 1.45
N GLU A 17 -1.29 -12.92 0.65
CA GLU A 17 -1.02 -13.09 -0.80
C GLU A 17 -1.08 -11.75 -1.54
N ARG A 18 -2.09 -10.92 -1.24
CA ARG A 18 -2.19 -9.55 -1.79
C ARG A 18 -1.00 -8.69 -1.40
N PHE A 19 -0.57 -8.76 -0.14
CA PHE A 19 0.61 -8.03 0.33
C PHE A 19 1.91 -8.50 -0.34
N VAL A 20 2.11 -9.81 -0.51
CA VAL A 20 3.30 -10.37 -1.17
C VAL A 20 3.35 -9.97 -2.65
N GLU A 21 2.21 -9.93 -3.32
CA GLU A 21 2.12 -9.46 -4.71
C GLU A 21 2.42 -7.95 -4.81
N ALA A 22 1.82 -7.16 -3.94
CA ALA A 22 2.06 -5.72 -3.85
C ALA A 22 3.53 -5.37 -3.56
N CYS A 23 4.19 -6.17 -2.72
CA CYS A 23 5.60 -6.04 -2.39
C CYS A 23 6.55 -6.18 -3.58
N LYS A 24 6.12 -6.78 -4.70
CA LYS A 24 6.93 -6.84 -5.94
C LYS A 24 7.10 -5.46 -6.57
N VAL A 25 6.21 -4.52 -6.25
CA VAL A 25 6.29 -3.14 -6.72
C VAL A 25 7.23 -2.37 -5.82
N THR A 26 8.36 -1.93 -6.37
CA THR A 26 9.40 -1.19 -5.64
C THR A 26 9.29 0.33 -5.81
N ASP A 27 8.48 0.79 -6.78
CA ASP A 27 8.34 2.19 -7.13
C ASP A 27 6.88 2.59 -7.27
N PHE A 28 6.59 3.89 -7.08
CA PHE A 28 5.24 4.42 -7.26
C PHE A 28 4.76 4.31 -8.70
N ALA A 29 3.48 3.96 -8.87
CA ALA A 29 2.84 3.94 -10.17
C ALA A 29 2.79 5.34 -10.79
N ILE A 30 3.21 5.47 -12.05
CA ILE A 30 3.20 6.74 -12.78
C ILE A 30 1.76 7.20 -13.03
N ASN A 31 1.48 8.48 -12.78
CA ASN A 31 0.20 9.10 -13.13
C ASN A 31 0.28 9.72 -14.53
N PRO A 32 -0.38 9.15 -15.56
CA PRO A 32 -0.29 9.66 -16.93
C PRO A 32 -0.98 11.02 -17.12
N LYS A 33 -1.81 11.47 -16.16
CA LYS A 33 -2.52 12.75 -16.20
C LYS A 33 -1.71 13.90 -15.61
N ALA A 34 -0.58 13.62 -14.94
CA ALA A 34 0.27 14.62 -14.31
C ALA A 34 1.69 14.56 -14.88
N VAL A 35 2.26 15.72 -15.22
CA VAL A 35 3.63 15.81 -15.76
C VAL A 35 4.62 15.41 -14.67
N ALA A 36 5.30 14.27 -14.85
CA ALA A 36 6.17 13.68 -13.82
C ALA A 36 5.44 13.44 -12.47
N GLY A 37 4.17 13.04 -12.54
CA GLY A 37 3.39 12.66 -11.37
C GLY A 37 3.36 11.16 -11.12
N TYR A 38 3.13 10.80 -9.87
CA TYR A 38 3.00 9.43 -9.40
C TYR A 38 1.87 9.32 -8.36
N TYR A 39 1.32 8.11 -8.24
CA TYR A 39 0.28 7.79 -7.28
C TYR A 39 0.89 7.39 -5.95
N VAL A 40 0.37 7.97 -4.88
CA VAL A 40 0.71 7.60 -3.51
C VAL A 40 -0.56 7.11 -2.84
N TRP A 41 -0.50 5.91 -2.28
CA TRP A 41 -1.63 5.30 -1.61
C TRP A 41 -1.54 5.54 -0.10
N GLY A 42 -2.68 5.52 0.58
CA GLY A 42 -2.75 5.73 2.02
C GLY A 42 -4.10 5.25 2.54
N VAL A 43 -4.31 5.38 3.85
CA VAL A 43 -5.58 5.07 4.51
C VAL A 43 -6.15 6.35 5.10
N ASP A 44 -7.37 6.68 4.68
CA ASP A 44 -8.13 7.81 5.21
C ASP A 44 -9.41 7.37 5.93
N HIS A 45 -9.96 8.28 6.72
CA HIS A 45 -11.31 8.19 7.28
C HIS A 45 -12.01 9.53 7.06
N ILE A 46 -13.23 9.48 6.51
CA ILE A 46 -14.12 10.64 6.43
C ILE A 46 -14.74 10.91 7.81
N VAL A 47 -14.32 12.01 8.44
CA VAL A 47 -14.89 12.51 9.70
C VAL A 47 -15.84 13.67 9.41
N LYS A 48 -16.80 13.99 10.29
CA LYS A 48 -17.72 15.13 10.13
C LYS A 48 -16.93 16.44 9.92
N GLY A 49 -16.78 16.84 8.65
CA GLY A 49 -16.09 18.06 8.24
C GLY A 49 -14.75 17.88 7.53
N GLY A 50 -14.22 16.67 7.35
CA GLY A 50 -12.94 16.49 6.67
C GLY A 50 -12.49 15.05 6.42
N ARG A 51 -11.36 14.91 5.75
CA ARG A 51 -10.62 13.65 5.64
C ARG A 51 -9.49 13.67 6.65
N LYS A 52 -9.37 12.62 7.44
CA LYS A 52 -8.24 12.40 8.34
C LYS A 52 -7.41 11.26 7.75
N GLU A 53 -6.15 11.55 7.44
CA GLU A 53 -5.15 10.53 7.11
C GLU A 53 -4.82 9.75 8.38
N ILE A 54 -4.90 8.42 8.31
CA ILE A 54 -4.66 7.52 9.43
C ILE A 54 -3.28 6.88 9.29
N ASP A 55 -3.00 6.37 8.09
CA ASP A 55 -1.81 5.56 7.82
C ASP A 55 -1.38 5.66 6.35
N GLY A 56 -0.14 5.27 6.08
CA GLY A 56 0.54 5.46 4.81
C GLY A 56 1.74 6.41 4.95
N PRO A 57 2.37 6.80 3.84
CA PRO A 57 2.07 6.44 2.45
C PRO A 57 2.39 4.96 2.11
N TYR A 58 1.82 4.45 1.02
CA TYR A 58 2.03 3.10 0.46
C TYR A 58 2.29 3.20 -1.04
N TYR A 59 2.97 2.20 -1.60
CA TYR A 59 3.33 2.17 -3.02
C TYR A 59 2.17 1.73 -3.90
N THR A 60 1.29 0.88 -3.38
CA THR A 60 0.23 0.22 -4.14
C THR A 60 -1.13 0.33 -3.46
N GLU A 61 -2.19 0.18 -4.26
CA GLU A 61 -3.56 0.12 -3.77
C GLU A 61 -3.78 -1.06 -2.82
N ASP A 62 -3.20 -2.21 -3.15
CA ASP A 62 -3.37 -3.44 -2.37
C ASP A 62 -2.81 -3.31 -0.95
N GLU A 63 -1.65 -2.66 -0.78
CA GLU A 63 -1.10 -2.36 0.55
C GLU A 63 -2.04 -1.50 1.38
N ALA A 64 -2.55 -0.42 0.79
CA ALA A 64 -3.47 0.47 1.47
C ALA A 64 -4.81 -0.23 1.79
N CYS A 65 -5.30 -1.10 0.91
CA CYS A 65 -6.50 -1.89 1.16
C CYS A 65 -6.30 -2.87 2.31
N VAL A 66 -5.17 -3.58 2.33
CA VAL A 66 -4.83 -4.51 3.40
C VAL A 66 -4.67 -3.75 4.73
N ALA A 67 -3.98 -2.62 4.75
CA ALA A 67 -3.85 -1.78 5.93
C ALA A 67 -5.21 -1.28 6.43
N ALA A 68 -6.08 -0.81 5.54
CA ALA A 68 -7.43 -0.38 5.88
C ALA A 68 -8.27 -1.53 6.46
N ASP A 69 -8.22 -2.72 5.86
CA ASP A 69 -8.92 -3.92 6.32
C ASP A 69 -8.47 -4.32 7.73
N LEU A 70 -7.18 -4.20 8.04
CA LEU A 70 -6.64 -4.46 9.38
C LEU A 70 -7.04 -3.39 10.41
N MET A 71 -7.32 -2.17 9.97
CA MET A 71 -7.73 -1.06 10.84
C MET A 71 -9.22 -1.00 11.12
N LYS A 72 -10.07 -1.62 10.29
CA LYS A 72 -11.53 -1.66 10.48
C LYS A 72 -12.02 -2.06 11.89
N PRO A 73 -11.35 -2.96 12.64
CA PRO A 73 -11.73 -3.25 14.02
C PRO A 73 -11.61 -2.06 14.99
N ILE A 74 -10.72 -1.10 14.71
CA ILE A 74 -10.45 0.09 15.53
C ILE A 74 -11.16 1.32 14.94
N GLU A 75 -11.05 1.49 13.62
CA GLU A 75 -11.59 2.59 12.84
C GLU A 75 -12.49 2.01 11.72
N PRO A 76 -13.80 1.79 11.97
CA PRO A 76 -14.70 1.08 11.05
C PRO A 76 -14.84 1.71 9.65
N PHE A 77 -14.52 3.01 9.55
CA PHE A 77 -14.61 3.80 8.33
C PHE A 77 -13.26 4.04 7.65
N ALA A 78 -12.20 3.36 8.11
CA ALA A 78 -10.91 3.36 7.44
C ALA A 78 -11.03 2.77 6.03
N ARG A 79 -10.47 3.46 5.04
CA ARG A 79 -10.48 3.03 3.63
C ARG A 79 -9.21 3.45 2.92
N ALA A 80 -8.83 2.70 1.88
CA ALA A 80 -7.75 3.09 1.00
C ALA A 80 -8.10 4.37 0.23
N PHE A 81 -7.12 5.25 0.06
CA PHE A 81 -7.20 6.47 -0.70
C PHE A 81 -5.95 6.65 -1.55
N VAL A 82 -6.10 7.34 -2.70
CA VAL A 82 -5.01 7.69 -3.60
C VAL A 82 -4.84 9.21 -3.69
N SER A 83 -3.62 9.67 -3.47
CA SER A 83 -3.20 11.03 -3.75
C SER A 83 -2.27 11.05 -4.96
N THR A 84 -2.26 12.18 -5.68
CA THR A 84 -1.32 12.39 -6.78
C THR A 84 -0.22 13.32 -6.29
N HIS A 85 1.01 12.82 -6.34
CA HIS A 85 2.21 13.64 -6.16
C HIS A 85 2.80 13.98 -7.53
N CYS A 86 3.35 15.18 -7.66
CA CYS A 86 3.84 15.69 -8.93
C CYS A 86 5.11 16.49 -8.70
N TRP A 87 6.23 15.98 -9.23
CA TRP A 87 7.52 16.67 -9.13
C TRP A 87 7.46 18.06 -9.76
N ALA A 88 6.73 18.20 -10.88
CA ALA A 88 6.60 19.48 -11.59
C ALA A 88 5.87 20.56 -10.77
N TRP A 89 5.06 20.18 -9.78
CA TRP A 89 4.32 21.13 -8.95
C TRP A 89 5.05 21.49 -7.65
N ASN A 90 5.89 20.59 -7.14
CA ASN A 90 6.69 20.84 -5.94
C ASN A 90 8.04 20.11 -6.04
N PRO A 91 9.02 20.68 -6.75
CA PRO A 91 10.32 20.06 -6.99
C PRO A 91 11.22 20.22 -5.75
N ASP A 92 10.94 19.46 -4.70
CA ASP A 92 11.83 19.35 -3.53
C ASP A 92 12.39 17.91 -3.42
N PRO A 93 13.68 17.70 -3.73
CA PRO A 93 14.32 16.39 -3.61
C PRO A 93 14.26 15.80 -2.19
N ARG A 94 14.19 16.63 -1.15
CA ARG A 94 14.13 16.16 0.24
C ARG A 94 12.76 15.57 0.55
N ARG A 95 11.70 16.25 0.12
CA ARG A 95 10.33 15.78 0.28
C ARG A 95 10.09 14.46 -0.45
N GLU A 96 10.69 14.33 -1.63
CA GLU A 96 10.55 13.15 -2.49
C GLU A 96 11.27 11.93 -1.93
N ARG A 97 12.40 12.16 -1.25
CA ARG A 97 13.08 11.13 -0.47
C ARG A 97 12.25 10.75 0.76
N ALA A 98 11.76 11.73 1.51
CA ALA A 98 10.92 11.49 2.68
C ALA A 98 9.69 10.63 2.36
N ILE A 99 8.97 10.92 1.27
CA ILE A 99 7.78 10.12 0.87
C ILE A 99 8.14 8.66 0.56
N ARG A 100 9.31 8.41 -0.06
CA ARG A 100 9.77 7.04 -0.35
C ARG A 100 10.21 6.31 0.92
N ASP A 101 10.95 7.00 1.79
CA ASP A 101 11.41 6.47 3.07
C ASP A 101 10.20 6.14 3.97
N ASP A 102 9.23 7.06 4.07
CA ASP A 102 7.98 6.86 4.81
C ASP A 102 7.18 5.69 4.23
N ALA A 103 7.08 5.58 2.90
CA ALA A 103 6.36 4.47 2.27
C ALA A 103 7.02 3.10 2.52
N MET A 104 8.36 3.08 2.57
CA MET A 104 9.11 1.88 2.94
C MET A 104 8.89 1.52 4.41
N ALA A 105 8.88 2.51 5.30
CA ALA A 105 8.61 2.31 6.72
C ALA A 105 7.19 1.77 6.95
N SER A 106 6.17 2.33 6.29
CA SER A 106 4.78 1.87 6.40
C SER A 106 4.62 0.45 5.86
N ARG A 107 5.26 0.11 4.72
CA ARG A 107 5.32 -1.27 4.22
C ARG A 107 5.95 -2.23 5.22
N MET A 108 7.05 -1.82 5.87
CA MET A 108 7.74 -2.64 6.88
C MET A 108 6.82 -2.94 8.07
N MET A 109 6.14 -1.91 8.58
CA MET A 109 5.18 -2.03 9.68
C MET A 109 4.00 -2.93 9.31
N LEU A 110 3.45 -2.77 8.11
CA LEU A 110 2.34 -3.59 7.61
C LEU A 110 2.74 -5.07 7.50
N ALA A 111 3.94 -5.36 7.02
CA ALA A 111 4.44 -6.74 6.95
C ALA A 111 4.58 -7.37 8.35
N MET A 112 5.12 -6.62 9.31
CA MET A 112 5.24 -7.07 10.70
C MET A 112 3.87 -7.40 11.30
N GLN A 113 2.87 -6.57 11.01
CA GLN A 113 1.50 -6.77 11.49
C GLN A 113 0.81 -8.00 10.87
N ILE A 114 1.13 -8.33 9.61
CA ILE A 114 0.58 -9.49 8.89
C ILE A 114 1.40 -10.77 9.14
N GLY A 115 2.61 -10.65 9.68
CA GLY A 115 3.58 -11.75 9.77
C GLY A 115 4.11 -12.18 8.39
N ALA A 116 4.17 -11.24 7.44
CA ALA A 116 4.75 -11.45 6.12
C ALA A 116 6.23 -11.03 6.11
N GLU A 117 7.03 -11.64 5.25
CA GLU A 117 8.39 -11.16 5.00
C GLU A 117 8.31 -9.82 4.27
N VAL A 118 8.91 -8.79 4.85
CA VAL A 118 9.18 -7.55 4.12
C VAL A 118 10.19 -7.90 3.03
N PRO A 119 10.07 -7.36 1.80
CA PRO A 119 11.20 -7.28 0.89
C PRO A 119 12.24 -6.38 1.53
N THR A 120 13.07 -6.94 2.41
CA THR A 120 14.35 -6.34 2.72
C THR A 120 15.11 -6.37 1.41
N HIS A 121 15.29 -5.20 0.81
CA HIS A 121 16.45 -5.02 -0.04
C HIS A 121 17.62 -5.48 0.82
N ASN A 122 18.16 -6.66 0.51
CA ASN A 122 19.51 -7.00 0.91
C ASN A 122 20.36 -5.83 0.37
N THR A 123 20.71 -4.90 1.25
CA THR A 123 21.91 -4.11 1.13
C THR A 123 23.07 -5.08 1.29
N SER A 124 23.22 -5.97 0.31
CA SER A 124 24.44 -6.73 0.11
C SER A 124 25.46 -5.77 -0.50
N ASP A 125 26.41 -5.38 0.34
CA ASP A 125 27.80 -5.07 0.01
C ASP A 125 28.08 -4.18 -1.21
N LYS A 126 28.46 -2.92 -0.95
CA LYS A 126 29.86 -2.47 -1.08
C LYS A 126 30.09 -1.05 -0.57
#